data_AF-A0A377PUK8-F1
#
_entry.id   AF-A0A377PUK8-F1
#
_cell.length_a   1.000
_cell.length_b   1.000
_cell.length_c   1.000
_cell.angle_alpha   90.00
_cell.angle_beta   90.00
_cell.angle_gamma   90.00
#
_symmetry.space_group_name_H-M   'P 1'
#
loop_
_entity.id
_entity.type
_entity.pdbx_description
1 polymer ?
#
loop_
_entity_poly.entity_id
_entity_poly.type
_entity_poly.pdbx_seq_one_letter_code
_entity_poly.pdbx_strand_id
1 'polypeptide(L)'
;MSFGVLMKFFSTKKIRGIKDWTRQLAQFCTDSDLSFNECNFHVTAVRTLLKKDDTELPQSFFKDDYDQTKEEIYQIFDVEVTPSEYDFSKLSFTFNGRHIEATLILKEGFLVDDGENYIPQLSDFIISSLIQRKVIIVSRKSMRSRIEKIIADNFNPPCTIVEERRFTFLRSKPSNTHKGFTNLLKKRWCKENKEDAILGALYAVSEGEPIGFFLKDPIVVSGRNLKGEFIDMKQISMNTPQQTDDNNGKVSKDHQAAGMHFRYKVPPEAGSGIKKTEEGGVVKYEAQDKGIVRLGETDISLMDIVTLQQVSVKTGCILGGYLKGIEIDVDCKDNSKDAVQIGAIIEAEVVNIKGNIGERVVIRSKQLNISGQTHQSALIYAEEASITIHKGILHGNSIDVDNLEGGKIYGKNVNVLNTQGGRIVGSDVVISKMHSNNSIQFSRKLHLKAVHGSENQISFDIFADRQQRQILSTIIQRDALLRSNIAARVAHCKSLANKLHKIKPIIENLRPLIDRSKKEGFELEAGTKKTLGFYVMLLRQIKEQKDYANKLQKVLVENAHKGEDTEKLLNEAKVTTESGWKDNNIIVLTRRYPPSEKRIFAKDSEMFDVYINDDGDLDKDLH
;
A
#
# COMPACT_ATOMS: atom_id res chain seq x y z
N MET A 1 -0.27 -12.44 26.83
CA MET A 1 -1.36 -12.23 27.81
C MET A 1 -2.54 -11.50 27.15
N SER A 2 -3.29 -12.13 26.23
CA SER A 2 -4.49 -11.49 25.63
C SER A 2 -5.64 -12.44 25.27
N PHE A 3 -5.44 -13.77 25.26
CA PHE A 3 -6.50 -14.71 24.90
C PHE A 3 -7.68 -14.77 25.89
N GLY A 4 -7.46 -14.40 27.15
CA GLY A 4 -8.44 -14.58 28.24
C GLY A 4 -9.61 -13.59 28.23
N VAL A 5 -9.44 -12.43 27.59
CA VAL A 5 -10.36 -11.30 27.62
C VAL A 5 -11.33 -11.37 26.43
N LEU A 6 -10.83 -11.75 25.24
CA LEU A 6 -11.64 -12.13 24.08
C LEU A 6 -12.66 -13.26 24.41
N MET A 7 -12.36 -14.11 25.40
CA MET A 7 -13.23 -15.24 25.82
C MET A 7 -14.61 -14.83 26.37
N LYS A 8 -14.86 -13.56 26.71
CA LYS A 8 -16.15 -13.13 27.29
C LYS A 8 -17.10 -12.48 26.28
N PHE A 9 -16.68 -12.26 25.04
CA PHE A 9 -17.37 -11.33 24.17
C PHE A 9 -17.73 -11.93 22.82
N PHE A 10 -18.97 -12.40 22.71
CA PHE A 10 -19.62 -12.76 21.44
C PHE A 10 -21.06 -12.24 21.35
N SER A 11 -21.45 -11.40 22.31
CA SER A 11 -22.76 -10.72 22.32
C SER A 11 -22.57 -9.23 22.09
N THR A 12 -23.31 -8.67 21.14
CA THR A 12 -23.32 -7.23 20.87
C THR A 12 -23.67 -6.43 22.13
N LYS A 13 -22.87 -5.41 22.45
CA LYS A 13 -23.17 -4.45 23.51
C LYS A 13 -23.46 -3.08 22.89
N LYS A 14 -24.40 -2.32 23.46
CA LYS A 14 -24.76 -0.99 22.95
C LYS A 14 -24.36 0.09 23.93
N ILE A 15 -23.82 1.19 23.42
CA ILE A 15 -23.45 2.39 24.17
C ILE A 15 -24.07 3.58 23.44
N ARG A 16 -24.67 4.52 24.17
CA ARG A 16 -25.36 5.68 23.58
C ARG A 16 -24.73 6.98 24.05
N GLY A 17 -24.80 8.01 23.21
CA GLY A 17 -24.43 9.39 23.57
C GLY A 17 -22.93 9.58 23.82
N ILE A 18 -22.07 8.87 23.09
CA ILE A 18 -20.62 9.02 23.20
C ILE A 18 -20.21 10.37 22.64
N LYS A 19 -19.67 11.25 23.48
CA LYS A 19 -19.12 12.57 23.11
C LYS A 19 -17.59 12.54 23.03
N ASP A 20 -16.96 11.79 23.93
CA ASP A 20 -15.50 11.58 23.95
C ASP A 20 -15.21 10.13 23.59
N TRP A 21 -15.00 9.89 22.29
CA TRP A 21 -14.84 8.56 21.71
C TRP A 21 -13.76 7.75 22.43
N THR A 22 -12.55 8.30 22.54
CA THR A 22 -11.40 7.57 23.09
C THR A 22 -11.60 7.27 24.56
N ARG A 23 -12.00 8.26 25.36
CA ARG A 23 -12.13 8.09 26.81
C ARG A 23 -13.28 7.16 27.19
N GLN A 24 -14.46 7.37 26.60
CA GLN A 24 -15.67 6.62 27.01
C GLN A 24 -15.63 5.17 26.53
N LEU A 25 -15.09 4.89 25.33
CA LEU A 25 -14.93 3.52 24.87
C LEU A 25 -13.81 2.78 25.62
N ALA A 26 -12.69 3.44 25.94
CA ALA A 26 -11.66 2.85 26.76
C ALA A 26 -12.20 2.47 28.15
N GLN A 27 -12.92 3.39 28.81
CA GLN A 27 -13.57 3.13 30.09
C GLN A 27 -14.55 1.95 30.00
N PHE A 28 -15.40 1.94 28.98
CA PHE A 28 -16.34 0.83 28.76
C PHE A 28 -15.63 -0.51 28.57
N CYS A 29 -14.53 -0.54 27.82
CA CYS A 29 -13.73 -1.75 27.62
C CYS A 29 -13.14 -2.23 28.96
N THR A 30 -12.56 -1.33 29.77
CA THR A 30 -12.05 -1.66 31.11
C THR A 30 -13.14 -2.20 32.02
N ASP A 31 -14.29 -1.51 32.13
CA ASP A 31 -15.41 -1.92 32.98
C ASP A 31 -16.04 -3.24 32.53
N SER A 32 -15.95 -3.54 31.23
CA SER A 32 -16.46 -4.75 30.61
C SER A 32 -15.47 -5.90 30.58
N ASP A 33 -14.23 -5.71 31.06
CA ASP A 33 -13.12 -6.66 30.90
C ASP A 33 -12.97 -7.09 29.42
N LEU A 34 -12.82 -6.08 28.55
CA LEU A 34 -12.61 -6.20 27.10
C LEU A 34 -11.33 -5.47 26.68
N SER A 35 -10.66 -6.00 25.65
CA SER A 35 -9.55 -5.31 25.00
C SER A 35 -10.07 -4.41 23.88
N PHE A 36 -9.70 -3.13 23.89
CA PHE A 36 -10.13 -2.16 22.87
C PHE A 36 -9.72 -2.59 21.45
N ASN A 37 -8.50 -3.13 21.29
CA ASN A 37 -7.98 -3.58 20.00
C ASN A 37 -8.65 -4.86 19.48
N GLU A 38 -9.38 -5.56 20.33
CA GLU A 38 -10.11 -6.77 19.99
C GLU A 38 -11.60 -6.51 19.75
N CYS A 39 -12.03 -5.24 19.85
CA CYS A 39 -13.40 -4.81 19.62
C CYS A 39 -13.52 -4.11 18.26
N ASN A 40 -14.60 -4.42 17.55
CA ASN A 40 -15.11 -3.62 16.45
C ASN A 40 -16.22 -2.69 16.97
N PHE A 41 -16.20 -1.43 16.53
CA PHE A 41 -17.10 -0.38 17.00
C PHE A 41 -17.99 0.10 15.85
N HIS A 42 -19.18 -0.49 15.74
CA HIS A 42 -20.16 -0.12 14.74
C HIS A 42 -20.95 1.11 15.17
N VAL A 43 -20.70 2.25 14.51
CA VAL A 43 -21.47 3.48 14.75
C VAL A 43 -22.86 3.30 14.19
N THR A 44 -23.88 3.24 15.05
CA THR A 44 -25.29 3.04 14.66
C THR A 44 -26.01 4.35 14.39
N ALA A 45 -25.74 5.39 15.18
CA ALA A 45 -26.30 6.72 15.03
C ALA A 45 -25.25 7.80 15.24
N VAL A 46 -25.42 8.93 14.54
CA VAL A 46 -24.60 10.13 14.65
C VAL A 46 -25.56 11.30 14.80
N ARG A 47 -25.41 12.08 15.86
CA ARG A 47 -26.15 13.33 16.07
C ARG A 47 -25.17 14.48 16.09
N THR A 48 -25.50 15.56 15.38
CA THR A 48 -24.62 16.74 15.25
C THR A 48 -25.26 17.89 16.01
N LEU A 49 -24.49 18.56 16.86
CA LEU A 49 -25.00 19.61 17.74
C LEU A 49 -24.16 20.88 17.61
N LEU A 50 -24.80 22.03 17.83
CA LEU A 50 -24.12 23.30 18.00
C LEU A 50 -23.41 23.34 19.35
N LYS A 51 -22.17 23.85 19.38
CA LYS A 51 -21.43 23.99 20.65
C LYS A 51 -21.98 25.08 21.57
N LYS A 52 -22.72 26.05 21.03
CA LYS A 52 -23.16 27.24 21.79
C LYS A 52 -24.28 26.89 22.79
N ASP A 53 -25.18 25.99 22.41
CA ASP A 53 -26.42 25.69 23.14
C ASP A 53 -26.82 24.20 23.08
N ASP A 54 -25.95 23.33 22.55
CA ASP A 54 -26.21 21.90 22.35
C ASP A 54 -27.49 21.62 21.53
N THR A 55 -27.91 22.53 20.66
CA THR A 55 -29.04 22.30 19.76
C THR A 55 -28.68 21.27 18.70
N GLU A 56 -29.52 20.23 18.55
CA GLU A 56 -29.35 19.19 17.53
C GLU A 56 -29.71 19.72 16.14
N LEU A 57 -28.81 19.50 15.18
CA LEU A 57 -28.93 19.95 13.79
C LEU A 57 -29.53 18.84 12.91
N PRO A 58 -30.48 19.18 12.00
CA PRO A 58 -31.05 18.22 11.08
C PRO A 58 -30.04 17.79 10.00
N GLN A 59 -30.28 16.66 9.34
CA GLN A 59 -29.39 16.17 8.27
C GLN A 59 -29.29 17.14 7.07
N SER A 60 -30.34 17.94 6.80
CA SER A 60 -30.32 18.96 5.74
C SER A 60 -29.24 20.02 5.95
N PHE A 61 -28.82 20.25 7.21
CA PHE A 61 -27.72 21.17 7.55
C PHE A 61 -26.47 20.90 6.71
N PHE A 62 -26.11 19.62 6.50
CA PHE A 62 -24.93 19.23 5.73
C PHE A 62 -24.99 19.60 4.24
N LYS A 63 -26.19 19.77 3.70
CA LYS A 63 -26.41 20.13 2.29
C LYS A 63 -26.54 21.64 2.12
N ASP A 64 -27.26 22.29 3.02
CA ASP A 64 -27.75 23.65 2.81
C ASP A 64 -26.82 24.68 3.48
N ASP A 65 -26.44 24.47 4.74
CA ASP A 65 -25.86 25.52 5.60
C ASP A 65 -24.43 25.22 6.10
N TYR A 66 -23.98 23.97 5.99
CA TYR A 66 -22.72 23.50 6.58
C TYR A 66 -21.53 24.36 6.19
N ASP A 67 -21.35 24.63 4.91
CA ASP A 67 -20.24 25.45 4.42
C ASP A 67 -20.52 26.96 4.42
N GLN A 68 -21.65 27.41 4.98
CA GLN A 68 -22.06 28.82 4.99
C GLN A 68 -21.99 29.45 6.39
N THR A 69 -22.10 28.62 7.42
CA THR A 69 -22.20 29.06 8.82
C THR A 69 -20.83 29.06 9.52
N LYS A 70 -20.61 30.03 10.39
CA LYS A 70 -19.41 30.11 11.25
C LYS A 70 -19.58 29.41 12.61
N GLU A 71 -20.77 28.90 12.92
CA GLU A 71 -21.07 28.32 14.23
C GLU A 71 -20.29 27.03 14.47
N GLU A 72 -19.72 26.84 15.66
CA GLU A 72 -18.99 25.61 15.96
C GLU A 72 -19.93 24.43 16.23
N ILE A 73 -19.57 23.25 15.72
CA ILE A 73 -20.36 22.02 15.89
C ILE A 73 -19.53 20.92 16.54
N TYR A 74 -20.21 19.90 17.07
CA TYR A 74 -19.62 18.62 17.47
C TYR A 74 -20.60 17.47 17.23
N GLN A 75 -20.13 16.23 17.32
CA GLN A 75 -20.95 15.04 17.12
C GLN A 75 -20.96 14.13 18.34
N ILE A 76 -22.10 13.47 18.56
CA ILE A 76 -22.25 12.37 19.53
C ILE A 76 -22.66 11.10 18.80
N PHE A 77 -22.21 9.97 19.34
CA PHE A 77 -22.29 8.68 18.67
C PHE A 77 -23.01 7.64 19.53
N ASP A 78 -23.87 6.86 18.89
CA ASP A 78 -24.36 5.61 19.47
C ASP A 78 -23.63 4.46 18.78
N VAL A 79 -23.08 3.53 19.57
CA VAL A 79 -22.14 2.51 19.11
C VAL A 79 -22.60 1.12 19.55
N GLU A 80 -22.56 0.19 18.62
CA GLU A 80 -22.62 -1.24 18.87
C GLU A 80 -21.21 -1.82 18.87
N VAL A 81 -20.84 -2.48 19.96
CA VAL A 81 -19.54 -3.11 20.13
C VAL A 81 -19.70 -4.60 19.82
N THR A 82 -18.89 -5.10 18.89
CA THR A 82 -18.80 -6.51 18.51
C THR A 82 -17.36 -6.98 18.58
N PRO A 83 -17.08 -8.29 18.56
CA PRO A 83 -15.70 -8.78 18.45
C PRO A 83 -15.10 -8.38 17.11
N SER A 84 -13.82 -8.04 17.09
CA SER A 84 -13.07 -7.87 15.84
C SER A 84 -12.75 -9.24 15.23
N GLU A 85 -13.08 -9.43 13.97
CA GLU A 85 -12.74 -10.64 13.20
C GLU A 85 -11.49 -10.44 12.35
N TYR A 86 -11.04 -9.19 12.18
CA TYR A 86 -9.93 -8.80 11.32
C TYR A 86 -8.93 -7.92 12.08
N ASP A 87 -7.68 -7.93 11.65
CA ASP A 87 -6.66 -7.00 12.12
C ASP A 87 -6.45 -5.87 11.10
N PHE A 88 -6.80 -4.65 11.51
CA PHE A 88 -6.61 -3.44 10.72
C PHE A 88 -5.47 -2.55 11.23
N SER A 89 -4.58 -3.08 12.09
CA SER A 89 -3.43 -2.34 12.68
C SER A 89 -2.49 -1.72 11.65
N LYS A 90 -2.43 -2.28 10.44
CA LYS A 90 -1.64 -1.80 9.31
C LYS A 90 -2.32 -0.72 8.46
N LEU A 91 -3.51 -0.25 8.89
CA LEU A 91 -4.23 0.87 8.29
C LEU A 91 -4.01 2.15 9.11
N SER A 92 -3.82 3.28 8.44
CA SER A 92 -3.72 4.58 9.13
C SER A 92 -4.18 5.75 8.25
N PHE A 93 -4.31 6.93 8.86
CA PHE A 93 -4.63 8.18 8.18
C PHE A 93 -3.56 9.24 8.39
N THR A 94 -3.31 10.03 7.34
CA THR A 94 -2.58 11.31 7.43
C THR A 94 -3.50 12.45 7.00
N PHE A 95 -3.27 13.64 7.55
CA PHE A 95 -4.06 14.84 7.26
C PHE A 95 -3.12 15.97 6.87
N ASN A 96 -3.54 16.82 5.93
CA ASN A 96 -2.81 18.04 5.65
C ASN A 96 -2.98 19.08 6.78
N GLY A 97 -2.16 20.13 6.78
CA GLY A 97 -2.03 21.06 7.92
C GLY A 97 -3.32 21.73 8.40
N ARG A 98 -4.31 21.96 7.51
CA ARG A 98 -5.63 22.53 7.86
C ARG A 98 -6.75 21.49 7.98
N HIS A 99 -6.42 20.21 7.98
CA HIS A 99 -7.39 19.10 7.93
C HIS A 99 -8.40 19.24 6.77
N ILE A 100 -7.95 19.73 5.62
CA ILE A 100 -8.77 19.86 4.41
C ILE A 100 -8.87 18.52 3.69
N GLU A 101 -7.81 17.72 3.74
CA GLU A 101 -7.72 16.41 3.10
C GLU A 101 -7.25 15.34 4.10
N ALA A 102 -7.83 14.15 4.00
CA ALA A 102 -7.42 12.95 4.71
C ALA A 102 -6.98 11.87 3.71
N THR A 103 -5.80 11.31 3.91
CA THR A 103 -5.22 10.25 3.08
C THR A 103 -5.17 8.96 3.88
N LEU A 104 -5.88 7.95 3.38
CA LEU A 104 -5.86 6.57 3.86
C LEU A 104 -4.55 5.91 3.43
N ILE A 105 -3.87 5.23 4.35
CA ILE A 105 -2.61 4.52 4.12
C ILE A 105 -2.80 3.06 4.53
N LEU A 106 -2.52 2.14 3.60
CA LEU A 106 -2.48 0.70 3.83
C LEU A 106 -1.02 0.23 3.72
N LYS A 107 -0.45 -0.24 4.83
CA LYS A 107 0.96 -0.65 4.90
C LYS A 107 1.20 -2.07 4.37
N GLU A 108 2.46 -2.40 4.11
CA GLU A 108 2.88 -3.74 3.69
C GLU A 108 2.40 -4.84 4.66
N GLY A 109 1.89 -5.92 4.09
CA GLY A 109 1.32 -7.07 4.77
C GLY A 109 -0.08 -6.83 5.32
N PHE A 110 -0.80 -5.78 4.89
CA PHE A 110 -2.23 -5.62 5.16
C PHE A 110 -3.04 -6.61 4.31
N LEU A 111 -3.92 -7.38 4.95
CA LEU A 111 -4.80 -8.34 4.28
C LEU A 111 -6.10 -7.65 3.82
N VAL A 112 -6.36 -7.70 2.52
CA VAL A 112 -7.67 -7.40 1.93
C VAL A 112 -8.39 -8.72 1.75
N ASP A 113 -9.37 -9.03 2.59
CA ASP A 113 -10.09 -10.30 2.57
C ASP A 113 -11.41 -10.18 1.77
N ASP A 114 -11.97 -11.33 1.40
CA ASP A 114 -13.24 -11.46 0.66
C ASP A 114 -14.40 -12.00 1.53
N GLY A 115 -14.17 -12.17 2.84
CA GLY A 115 -15.19 -12.60 3.78
C GLY A 115 -16.36 -11.61 3.92
N GLU A 116 -17.57 -12.14 4.14
CA GLU A 116 -18.82 -11.37 4.21
C GLU A 116 -18.77 -10.18 5.20
N ASN A 117 -18.06 -10.35 6.32
CA ASN A 117 -17.93 -9.33 7.36
C ASN A 117 -16.75 -8.36 7.16
N TYR A 118 -15.91 -8.57 6.14
CA TYR A 118 -14.70 -7.77 5.94
C TYR A 118 -15.02 -6.29 5.69
N ILE A 119 -15.82 -5.99 4.66
CA ILE A 119 -16.19 -4.60 4.31
C ILE A 119 -16.95 -3.89 5.45
N PRO A 120 -17.95 -4.52 6.12
CA PRO A 120 -18.56 -3.94 7.31
C PRO A 120 -17.56 -3.55 8.40
N GLN A 121 -16.68 -4.46 8.84
CA GLN A 121 -15.74 -4.17 9.92
C GLN A 121 -14.64 -3.19 9.48
N LEU A 122 -14.19 -3.24 8.23
CA LEU A 122 -13.26 -2.25 7.70
C LEU A 122 -13.88 -0.85 7.70
N SER A 123 -15.16 -0.73 7.29
CA SER A 123 -15.89 0.53 7.33
C SER A 123 -16.02 1.06 8.76
N ASP A 124 -16.35 0.20 9.71
CA ASP A 124 -16.46 0.56 11.12
C ASP A 124 -15.11 1.02 11.69
N PHE A 125 -14.02 0.30 11.37
CA PHE A 125 -12.68 0.66 11.78
C PHE A 125 -12.22 2.00 11.20
N ILE A 126 -12.49 2.25 9.91
CA ILE A 126 -12.17 3.52 9.25
C ILE A 126 -12.97 4.67 9.88
N ILE A 127 -14.29 4.51 10.06
CA ILE A 127 -15.13 5.52 10.69
C ILE A 127 -14.65 5.81 12.12
N SER A 128 -14.38 4.77 12.91
CA SER A 128 -13.85 4.89 14.27
C SER A 128 -12.52 5.65 14.30
N SER A 129 -11.61 5.33 13.38
CA SER A 129 -10.31 6.01 13.24
C SER A 129 -10.47 7.49 12.89
N LEU A 130 -11.43 7.84 12.04
CA LEU A 130 -11.74 9.23 11.68
C LEU A 130 -12.35 9.99 12.87
N ILE A 131 -13.27 9.37 13.62
CA ILE A 131 -13.86 9.96 14.83
C ILE A 131 -12.80 10.23 15.89
N GLN A 132 -11.87 9.30 16.12
CA GLN A 132 -10.72 9.51 17.03
C GLN A 132 -9.86 10.72 16.64
N ARG A 133 -9.79 11.04 15.33
CA ARG A 133 -9.09 12.21 14.80
C ARG A 133 -9.97 13.47 14.76
N LYS A 134 -11.15 13.43 15.38
CA LYS A 134 -12.16 14.50 15.44
C LYS A 134 -12.70 14.93 14.07
N VAL A 135 -12.73 14.00 13.10
CA VAL A 135 -13.35 14.24 11.79
C VAL A 135 -14.87 14.18 11.92
N ILE A 136 -15.56 15.13 11.30
CA ILE A 136 -17.03 15.17 11.23
C ILE A 136 -17.52 14.12 10.23
N ILE A 137 -18.35 13.21 10.71
CA ILE A 137 -18.97 12.16 9.91
C ILE A 137 -20.24 12.71 9.26
N VAL A 138 -20.11 13.13 8.00
CA VAL A 138 -21.23 13.70 7.21
C VAL A 138 -22.16 12.60 6.68
N SER A 139 -21.60 11.57 6.04
CA SER A 139 -22.38 10.47 5.46
C SER A 139 -21.64 9.14 5.54
N ARG A 140 -22.09 8.26 6.44
CA ARG A 140 -21.57 6.88 6.56
C ARG A 140 -21.73 6.09 5.26
N LYS A 141 -22.87 6.25 4.57
CA LYS A 141 -23.16 5.59 3.29
C LYS A 141 -22.16 6.00 2.21
N SER A 142 -21.83 7.29 2.11
CA SER A 142 -20.84 7.78 1.14
C SER A 142 -19.44 7.28 1.45
N MET A 143 -19.05 7.21 2.74
CA MET A 143 -17.76 6.67 3.14
C MET A 143 -17.65 5.18 2.80
N ARG A 144 -18.69 4.40 3.10
CA ARG A 144 -18.73 2.97 2.76
C ARG A 144 -18.62 2.76 1.25
N SER A 145 -19.40 3.47 0.45
CA SER A 145 -19.33 3.38 -1.03
C SER A 145 -17.94 3.74 -1.56
N ARG A 146 -17.26 4.71 -0.92
CA ARG A 146 -15.87 5.04 -1.28
C ARG A 146 -14.90 3.92 -0.93
N ILE A 147 -15.05 3.26 0.22
CA ILE A 147 -14.22 2.11 0.61
C ILE A 147 -14.41 0.97 -0.39
N GLU A 148 -15.66 0.63 -0.70
CA GLU A 148 -16.00 -0.39 -1.70
C GLU A 148 -15.37 -0.08 -3.05
N LYS A 149 -15.45 1.18 -3.51
CA LYS A 149 -14.80 1.63 -4.75
C LYS A 149 -13.27 1.52 -4.69
N ILE A 150 -12.64 1.97 -3.61
CA ILE A 150 -11.18 1.83 -3.44
C ILE A 150 -10.77 0.37 -3.53
N ILE A 151 -11.56 -0.54 -2.95
CA ILE A 151 -11.25 -1.97 -2.98
C ILE A 151 -11.41 -2.53 -4.39
N ALA A 152 -12.55 -2.30 -5.03
CA ALA A 152 -12.85 -2.80 -6.37
C ALA A 152 -11.87 -2.28 -7.44
N ASP A 153 -11.48 -1.01 -7.36
CA ASP A 153 -10.63 -0.38 -8.38
C ASP A 153 -9.13 -0.76 -8.23
N ASN A 154 -8.69 -1.24 -7.06
CA ASN A 154 -7.25 -1.36 -6.74
C ASN A 154 -6.80 -2.74 -6.25
N PHE A 155 -7.71 -3.63 -5.88
CA PHE A 155 -7.37 -4.92 -5.30
C PHE A 155 -8.23 -6.04 -5.90
N ASN A 156 -7.71 -7.25 -5.88
CA ASN A 156 -8.45 -8.47 -6.19
C ASN A 156 -8.47 -9.38 -4.94
N PRO A 157 -9.45 -9.19 -4.02
CA PRO A 157 -9.51 -9.94 -2.78
C PRO A 157 -9.77 -11.44 -3.02
N PRO A 158 -9.22 -12.34 -2.18
CA PRO A 158 -8.34 -12.05 -1.07
C PRO A 158 -6.92 -11.72 -1.56
N CYS A 159 -6.29 -10.69 -1.01
CA CYS A 159 -4.90 -10.37 -1.32
C CYS A 159 -4.18 -9.69 -0.17
N THR A 160 -2.90 -10.02 0.01
CA THR A 160 -1.98 -9.29 0.89
C THR A 160 -1.26 -8.20 0.10
N ILE A 161 -1.25 -7.00 0.64
CA ILE A 161 -0.54 -5.85 0.07
C ILE A 161 0.97 -6.04 0.28
N VAL A 162 1.75 -6.08 -0.80
CA VAL A 162 3.22 -6.23 -0.73
C VAL A 162 3.97 -4.90 -0.66
N GLU A 163 3.29 -3.78 -0.91
CA GLU A 163 3.88 -2.43 -0.96
C GLU A 163 2.86 -1.39 -0.45
N GLU A 164 3.31 -0.37 0.29
CA GLU A 164 2.41 0.63 0.87
C GLU A 164 1.53 1.33 -0.18
N ARG A 165 0.20 1.32 0.04
CA ARG A 165 -0.77 2.02 -0.80
C ARG A 165 -1.32 3.23 -0.05
N ARG A 166 -1.57 4.32 -0.78
CA ARG A 166 -2.16 5.55 -0.21
C ARG A 166 -3.26 6.06 -1.12
N PHE A 167 -4.36 6.48 -0.53
CA PHE A 167 -5.56 6.95 -1.22
C PHE A 167 -6.07 8.22 -0.56
N THR A 168 -6.26 9.30 -1.31
CA THR A 168 -7.06 10.43 -0.82
C THR A 168 -8.46 9.90 -0.49
N PHE A 169 -8.86 9.97 0.77
CA PHE A 169 -10.11 9.39 1.27
C PHE A 169 -11.21 10.44 1.48
N LEU A 170 -10.88 11.57 2.12
CA LEU A 170 -11.82 12.68 2.30
C LEU A 170 -11.16 13.97 1.84
N ARG A 171 -11.95 14.85 1.22
CA ARG A 171 -11.57 16.21 0.87
C ARG A 171 -12.74 17.13 1.19
N SER A 172 -12.46 18.22 1.88
CA SER A 172 -13.42 19.26 2.22
C SER A 172 -13.45 20.38 1.17
N LYS A 173 -14.44 21.27 1.28
CA LYS A 173 -14.72 22.34 0.30
C LYS A 173 -13.68 23.48 0.25
N PRO A 174 -13.09 23.94 1.37
CA PRO A 174 -12.16 25.06 1.36
C PRO A 174 -11.01 24.87 0.38
N SER A 175 -10.85 25.82 -0.53
CA SER A 175 -9.78 25.81 -1.53
C SER A 175 -9.38 27.23 -1.94
N ASN A 176 -8.11 27.41 -2.27
CA ASN A 176 -7.59 28.65 -2.83
C ASN A 176 -6.76 28.28 -4.07
N THR A 177 -7.28 28.62 -5.24
CA THR A 177 -6.57 28.46 -6.50
C THR A 177 -6.07 29.83 -6.94
N HIS A 178 -4.76 30.03 -6.83
CA HIS A 178 -4.11 31.29 -7.16
C HIS A 178 -4.25 31.64 -8.65
N LYS A 179 -4.23 32.94 -8.94
CA LYS A 179 -4.03 33.48 -10.29
C LYS A 179 -2.73 32.93 -10.89
N GLY A 180 -2.73 32.74 -12.21
CA GLY A 180 -1.56 32.31 -12.95
C GLY A 180 -1.69 30.91 -13.53
N PHE A 181 -0.57 30.40 -14.04
CA PHE A 181 -0.52 29.09 -14.69
C PHE A 181 -0.49 27.94 -13.68
N THR A 182 -1.46 27.04 -13.81
CA THR A 182 -1.48 25.73 -13.18
C THR A 182 -0.95 24.71 -14.18
N ASN A 183 0.23 24.14 -13.90
CA ASN A 183 0.73 22.96 -14.59
C ASN A 183 -0.02 21.71 -14.08
N LEU A 184 -0.91 21.16 -14.91
CA LEU A 184 -1.71 19.98 -14.59
C LEU A 184 -0.87 18.71 -14.60
N LEU A 185 0.14 18.61 -15.46
CA LEU A 185 1.06 17.46 -15.54
C LEU A 185 1.85 17.32 -14.23
N LYS A 186 2.42 18.42 -13.75
CA LYS A 186 3.07 18.49 -12.44
C LYS A 186 2.14 18.06 -11.31
N LYS A 187 0.93 18.62 -11.26
CA LYS A 187 -0.06 18.26 -10.22
C LYS A 187 -0.44 16.78 -10.29
N ARG A 188 -0.59 16.25 -11.51
CA ARG A 188 -0.93 14.83 -11.74
C ARG A 188 0.21 13.94 -11.29
N TRP A 189 1.43 14.20 -11.75
CA TRP A 189 2.62 13.42 -11.39
C TRP A 189 2.87 13.43 -9.88
N CYS A 190 2.84 14.59 -9.23
CA CYS A 190 2.99 14.68 -7.77
C CYS A 190 1.88 13.89 -7.03
N LYS A 191 0.66 13.87 -7.57
CA LYS A 191 -0.46 13.12 -6.99
C LYS A 191 -0.29 11.61 -7.17
N GLU A 192 0.11 11.16 -8.35
CA GLU A 192 0.31 9.75 -8.69
C GLU A 192 1.50 9.15 -7.94
N ASN A 193 2.60 9.89 -7.87
CA ASN A 193 3.85 9.45 -7.24
C ASN A 193 3.93 9.79 -5.74
N LYS A 194 3.08 10.71 -5.26
CA LYS A 194 3.03 11.16 -3.86
C LYS A 194 4.33 11.82 -3.42
N GLU A 195 4.98 12.49 -4.35
CA GLU A 195 6.22 13.23 -4.16
C GLU A 195 5.99 14.72 -4.37
N ASP A 196 6.84 15.51 -3.72
CA ASP A 196 6.87 16.94 -3.94
C ASP A 196 7.30 17.27 -5.36
N ALA A 197 7.00 18.50 -5.77
CA ALA A 197 7.42 19.03 -7.03
C ALA A 197 8.95 19.05 -7.15
N ILE A 198 9.48 18.38 -8.18
CA ILE A 198 10.90 18.47 -8.51
C ILE A 198 11.15 19.76 -9.28
N LEU A 199 12.11 20.56 -8.80
CA LEU A 199 12.50 21.81 -9.44
C LEU A 199 13.08 21.52 -10.83
N GLY A 200 12.69 22.30 -11.84
CA GLY A 200 13.17 22.15 -13.21
C GLY A 200 12.66 20.92 -13.96
N ALA A 201 11.79 20.09 -13.36
CA ALA A 201 11.30 18.89 -14.01
C ALA A 201 10.47 19.19 -15.26
N LEU A 202 10.71 18.38 -16.29
CA LEU A 202 10.00 18.33 -17.55
C LEU A 202 8.99 17.18 -17.50
N TYR A 203 7.85 17.36 -18.17
CA TYR A 203 6.76 16.39 -18.14
C TYR A 203 6.42 15.92 -19.55
N ALA A 204 6.38 14.61 -19.72
CA ALA A 204 5.94 14.02 -20.97
C ALA A 204 4.41 14.06 -21.11
N VAL A 205 3.95 14.13 -22.36
CA VAL A 205 2.53 14.17 -22.75
C VAL A 205 2.24 13.26 -23.93
N SER A 206 0.98 12.84 -24.04
CA SER A 206 0.40 12.21 -25.23
C SER A 206 -0.48 13.22 -25.98
N GLU A 207 -0.80 12.93 -27.24
CA GLU A 207 -1.72 13.74 -28.04
C GLU A 207 -3.07 13.95 -27.32
N GLY A 208 -3.59 15.18 -27.35
CA GLY A 208 -4.84 15.58 -26.70
C GLY A 208 -4.76 15.73 -25.18
N GLU A 209 -3.59 15.51 -24.56
CA GLU A 209 -3.47 15.56 -23.12
C GLU A 209 -3.48 17.02 -22.60
N PRO A 210 -4.28 17.34 -21.57
CA PRO A 210 -4.29 18.67 -20.98
C PRO A 210 -3.01 18.94 -20.19
N ILE A 211 -2.27 19.97 -20.61
CA ILE A 211 -0.99 20.38 -20.03
C ILE A 211 -1.23 21.25 -18.80
N GLY A 212 -2.14 22.21 -18.92
CA GLY A 212 -2.34 23.22 -17.90
C GLY A 212 -3.40 24.23 -18.25
N PHE A 213 -3.64 25.14 -17.32
CA PHE A 213 -4.49 26.30 -17.56
C PHE A 213 -3.96 27.53 -16.83
N PHE A 214 -4.22 28.70 -17.39
CA PHE A 214 -3.96 29.98 -16.76
C PHE A 214 -5.28 30.58 -16.26
N LEU A 215 -5.34 30.90 -14.97
CA LEU A 215 -6.43 31.69 -14.41
C LEU A 215 -6.09 33.18 -14.45
N LYS A 216 -6.98 33.98 -15.02
CA LYS A 216 -6.85 35.45 -15.01
C LYS A 216 -7.07 36.05 -13.62
N ASP A 217 -7.93 35.40 -12.83
CA ASP A 217 -8.31 35.81 -11.47
C ASP A 217 -8.27 34.61 -10.51
N PRO A 218 -7.93 34.81 -9.23
CA PRO A 218 -7.89 33.72 -8.25
C PRO A 218 -9.30 33.22 -7.92
N ILE A 219 -9.43 31.91 -7.69
CA ILE A 219 -10.67 31.27 -7.25
C ILE A 219 -10.51 30.89 -5.78
N VAL A 220 -11.25 31.59 -4.90
CA VAL A 220 -11.21 31.40 -3.46
C VAL A 220 -12.56 30.90 -2.97
N VAL A 221 -12.56 29.70 -2.40
CA VAL A 221 -13.77 29.05 -1.86
C VAL A 221 -13.58 28.85 -0.36
N SER A 222 -14.38 29.57 0.44
CA SER A 222 -14.52 29.34 1.88
C SER A 222 -15.44 28.16 2.17
N GLY A 223 -15.34 27.58 3.36
CA GLY A 223 -16.18 26.45 3.80
C GLY A 223 -15.63 25.82 5.07
N ARG A 224 -16.09 24.63 5.44
CA ARG A 224 -15.56 23.93 6.64
C ARG A 224 -14.47 22.92 6.29
N ASN A 225 -13.48 22.75 7.17
CA ASN A 225 -12.53 21.65 7.08
C ASN A 225 -13.15 20.33 7.56
N LEU A 226 -12.37 19.24 7.55
CA LEU A 226 -12.84 17.92 7.97
C LEU A 226 -13.19 17.82 9.46
N LYS A 227 -12.76 18.77 10.31
CA LYS A 227 -13.18 18.87 11.72
C LYS A 227 -14.44 19.71 11.92
N GLY A 228 -15.00 20.26 10.84
CA GLY A 228 -16.15 21.15 10.90
C GLY A 228 -15.79 22.58 11.31
N GLU A 229 -14.51 22.98 11.27
CA GLU A 229 -14.10 24.37 11.55
C GLU A 229 -14.27 25.19 10.28
N PHE A 230 -14.94 26.35 10.36
CA PHE A 230 -15.11 27.23 9.21
C PHE A 230 -13.79 27.92 8.85
N ILE A 231 -13.36 27.75 7.61
CA ILE A 231 -12.18 28.39 7.03
C ILE A 231 -12.65 29.48 6.07
N ASP A 232 -12.47 30.73 6.49
CA ASP A 232 -12.67 31.90 5.63
C ASP A 232 -11.44 32.10 4.73
N MET A 233 -11.43 31.41 3.60
CA MET A 233 -10.31 31.49 2.64
C MET A 233 -10.18 32.89 2.04
N LYS A 234 -11.26 33.69 2.00
CA LYS A 234 -11.23 35.08 1.53
C LYS A 234 -10.48 35.97 2.51
N GLN A 235 -10.83 35.93 3.80
CA GLN A 235 -10.10 36.68 4.82
C GLN A 235 -8.64 36.24 4.93
N ILE A 236 -8.37 34.93 4.85
CA ILE A 236 -6.99 34.42 4.84
C ILE A 236 -6.21 34.96 3.63
N SER A 237 -6.82 34.99 2.43
CA SER A 237 -6.17 35.55 1.24
C SER A 237 -5.89 37.06 1.33
N MET A 238 -6.70 37.80 2.08
CA MET A 238 -6.52 39.25 2.31
C MET A 238 -5.48 39.55 3.39
N ASN A 239 -5.39 38.71 4.43
CA ASN A 239 -4.50 38.91 5.59
C ASN A 239 -3.16 38.19 5.46
N THR A 240 -3.01 37.30 4.48
CA THR A 240 -1.68 36.82 4.09
C THR A 240 -1.02 38.00 3.39
N PRO A 241 0.15 38.49 3.87
CA PRO A 241 0.88 39.51 3.14
C PRO A 241 0.98 39.04 1.69
N GLN A 242 0.61 39.88 0.73
CA GLN A 242 1.18 39.71 -0.60
C GLN A 242 2.68 39.73 -0.34
N GLN A 243 3.34 38.58 -0.40
CA GLN A 243 4.77 38.56 -0.54
C GLN A 243 5.03 39.38 -1.80
N THR A 244 5.42 40.63 -1.63
CA THR A 244 6.52 41.16 -2.40
C THR A 244 7.62 40.12 -2.21
N ASP A 245 7.80 39.30 -3.23
CA ASP A 245 8.81 38.24 -3.33
C ASP A 245 10.21 38.91 -3.32
N ASP A 246 10.59 39.54 -2.21
CA ASP A 246 11.97 39.92 -1.89
C ASP A 246 12.64 38.73 -1.19
N ASN A 247 12.78 37.63 -1.93
CA ASN A 247 13.92 36.74 -1.69
C ASN A 247 15.13 37.34 -2.40
N ASN A 248 15.60 38.47 -1.86
CA ASN A 248 16.87 39.06 -2.20
C ASN A 248 17.97 38.26 -1.49
N GLY A 249 18.26 37.07 -2.03
CA GLY A 249 19.31 36.16 -1.57
C GLY A 249 20.28 35.89 -2.71
N LYS A 250 21.27 36.79 -2.88
CA LYS A 250 22.49 36.63 -3.68
C LYS A 250 22.37 35.80 -4.96
N VAL A 251 22.00 36.45 -6.05
CA VAL A 251 22.33 35.98 -7.40
C VAL A 251 23.84 36.16 -7.60
N SER A 252 24.60 35.10 -7.38
CA SER A 252 25.92 34.96 -7.99
C SER A 252 25.70 34.92 -9.50
N LYS A 253 26.29 35.88 -10.23
CA LYS A 253 26.43 35.80 -11.67
C LYS A 253 27.30 34.58 -11.96
N ASP A 254 26.71 33.50 -12.44
CA ASP A 254 27.35 32.55 -13.37
C ASP A 254 26.34 31.53 -13.93
N HIS A 255 26.14 31.63 -15.25
CA HIS A 255 25.90 30.56 -16.23
C HIS A 255 24.57 29.75 -16.23
N GLN A 256 23.77 30.06 -17.25
CA GLN A 256 22.84 29.25 -18.07
C GLN A 256 22.52 27.81 -17.61
N ALA A 257 21.29 27.56 -17.17
CA ALA A 257 20.64 26.25 -17.21
C ALA A 257 19.10 26.39 -17.23
N ALA A 258 18.45 25.58 -18.08
CA ALA A 258 17.00 25.53 -18.26
C ALA A 258 16.31 25.01 -16.99
N GLY A 259 15.44 25.83 -16.40
CA GLY A 259 14.64 25.44 -15.24
C GLY A 259 14.54 26.47 -14.11
N MET A 260 14.49 27.78 -14.42
CA MET A 260 14.15 28.79 -13.41
C MET A 260 12.65 29.05 -13.33
N HIS A 261 12.18 29.38 -12.13
CA HIS A 261 10.80 29.71 -11.78
C HIS A 261 10.35 31.01 -12.46
N PHE A 262 9.90 30.95 -13.71
CA PHE A 262 9.12 32.04 -14.29
C PHE A 262 7.65 31.81 -13.94
N ARG A 263 7.08 32.66 -13.08
CA ARG A 263 5.63 32.72 -12.91
C ARG A 263 5.07 33.57 -14.04
N TYR A 264 4.32 32.94 -14.94
CA TYR A 264 3.57 33.67 -15.95
C TYR A 264 2.64 34.69 -15.27
N LYS A 265 2.91 35.98 -15.49
CA LYS A 265 2.05 37.09 -15.03
C LYS A 265 0.85 37.30 -15.96
N VAL A 266 1.00 36.90 -17.21
CA VAL A 266 0.00 36.91 -18.28
C VAL A 266 -0.08 35.51 -18.90
N PRO A 267 -1.18 35.14 -19.59
CA PRO A 267 -1.27 33.84 -20.25
C PRO A 267 -0.09 33.62 -21.22
N PRO A 268 0.66 32.51 -21.12
CA PRO A 268 1.74 32.23 -22.06
C PRO A 268 1.25 32.07 -23.50
N GLU A 269 2.17 32.24 -24.45
CA GLU A 269 1.89 31.90 -25.84
C GLU A 269 2.00 30.40 -26.09
N ALA A 270 1.23 29.90 -27.06
CA ALA A 270 1.35 28.53 -27.51
C ALA A 270 2.43 28.44 -28.60
N GLY A 271 3.54 27.77 -28.26
CA GLY A 271 4.57 27.39 -29.21
C GLY A 271 4.21 26.12 -29.98
N SER A 272 5.21 25.53 -30.65
CA SER A 272 5.03 24.34 -31.49
C SER A 272 4.39 23.18 -30.73
N GLY A 273 3.41 22.52 -31.34
CA GLY A 273 2.75 21.33 -30.81
C GLY A 273 1.75 21.59 -29.67
N ILE A 274 1.34 22.84 -29.43
CA ILE A 274 0.46 23.22 -28.33
C ILE A 274 -0.79 23.91 -28.85
N LYS A 275 -1.95 23.44 -28.40
CA LYS A 275 -3.25 24.06 -28.64
C LYS A 275 -3.63 24.94 -27.45
N LYS A 276 -3.97 26.21 -27.73
CA LYS A 276 -4.46 27.20 -26.75
C LYS A 276 -5.93 27.51 -26.99
N THR A 277 -6.75 27.39 -25.96
CA THR A 277 -8.18 27.71 -26.00
C THR A 277 -8.54 28.66 -24.86
N GLU A 278 -9.36 29.66 -25.16
CA GLU A 278 -9.79 30.67 -24.20
C GLU A 278 -11.28 30.54 -23.89
N GLU A 279 -11.61 30.35 -22.62
CA GLU A 279 -12.97 30.19 -22.13
C GLU A 279 -13.17 31.13 -20.92
N GLY A 280 -13.71 32.31 -21.19
CA GLY A 280 -13.98 33.33 -20.17
C GLY A 280 -12.71 33.77 -19.40
N GLY A 281 -12.67 33.48 -18.10
CA GLY A 281 -11.56 33.82 -17.20
C GLY A 281 -10.35 32.86 -17.25
N VAL A 282 -10.40 31.83 -18.11
CA VAL A 282 -9.44 30.72 -18.13
C VAL A 282 -8.87 30.52 -19.53
N VAL A 283 -7.55 30.35 -19.62
CA VAL A 283 -6.87 29.93 -20.86
C VAL A 283 -6.33 28.52 -20.66
N LYS A 284 -6.72 27.56 -21.49
CA LYS A 284 -6.31 26.15 -21.39
C LYS A 284 -5.26 25.82 -22.46
N TYR A 285 -4.38 24.88 -22.12
CA TYR A 285 -3.30 24.40 -22.99
C TYR A 285 -3.36 22.87 -23.08
N GLU A 286 -3.33 22.35 -24.31
CA GLU A 286 -3.46 20.94 -24.64
C GLU A 286 -2.36 20.54 -25.63
N ALA A 287 -1.79 19.35 -25.48
CA ALA A 287 -0.78 18.83 -26.39
C ALA A 287 -1.41 18.41 -27.72
N GLN A 288 -0.81 18.81 -28.85
CA GLN A 288 -1.26 18.38 -30.19
C GLN A 288 -0.58 17.10 -30.66
N ASP A 289 0.49 16.68 -30.00
CA ASP A 289 1.21 15.43 -30.28
C ASP A 289 1.87 14.93 -28.98
N LYS A 290 2.49 13.76 -29.00
CA LYS A 290 3.30 13.24 -27.90
C LYS A 290 4.67 13.94 -27.85
N GLY A 291 5.21 14.12 -26.64
CA GLY A 291 6.55 14.69 -26.47
C GLY A 291 6.80 15.19 -25.04
N ILE A 292 7.82 16.02 -24.87
CA ILE A 292 8.19 16.59 -23.56
C ILE A 292 7.83 18.08 -23.54
N VAL A 293 7.05 18.51 -22.54
CA VAL A 293 6.62 19.90 -22.42
C VAL A 293 7.75 20.77 -21.88
N ARG A 294 8.12 21.79 -22.65
CA ARG A 294 8.99 22.90 -22.23
C ARG A 294 8.14 24.07 -21.74
N LEU A 295 8.44 24.55 -20.54
CA LEU A 295 7.93 25.82 -20.03
C LEU A 295 8.99 26.89 -20.24
N GLY A 296 8.82 27.72 -21.27
CA GLY A 296 9.67 28.88 -21.55
C GLY A 296 9.29 30.09 -20.71
N GLU A 297 10.02 31.19 -20.84
CA GLU A 297 9.73 32.43 -20.11
C GLU A 297 8.40 33.08 -20.55
N THR A 298 8.06 32.94 -21.84
CA THR A 298 6.91 33.59 -22.47
C THR A 298 5.95 32.59 -23.14
N ASP A 299 6.43 31.40 -23.47
CA ASP A 299 5.70 30.38 -24.22
C ASP A 299 5.69 29.01 -23.53
N ILE A 300 4.77 28.16 -23.98
CA ILE A 300 4.74 26.73 -23.71
C ILE A 300 4.93 26.03 -25.06
N SER A 301 5.87 25.11 -25.16
CA SER A 301 6.16 24.36 -26.39
C SER A 301 6.40 22.88 -26.11
N LEU A 302 6.22 22.05 -27.13
CA LEU A 302 6.52 20.63 -27.10
C LEU A 302 7.89 20.37 -27.75
N MET A 303 8.74 19.59 -27.08
CA MET A 303 10.01 19.11 -27.63
C MET A 303 9.85 17.68 -28.17
N ASP A 304 10.38 17.45 -29.36
CA ASP A 304 10.57 16.10 -29.91
C ASP A 304 11.76 15.38 -29.24
N ILE A 305 11.76 14.05 -29.39
CA ILE A 305 12.71 13.06 -28.86
C ILE A 305 14.14 13.61 -28.76
N VAL A 306 14.71 13.58 -27.55
CA VAL A 306 15.90 14.36 -27.20
C VAL A 306 17.12 13.46 -27.00
N THR A 307 18.16 13.66 -27.81
CA THR A 307 19.52 13.28 -27.41
C THR A 307 20.04 14.34 -26.43
N LEU A 308 20.06 14.01 -25.15
CA LEU A 308 20.60 14.84 -24.09
C LEU A 308 22.07 14.50 -23.86
N GLN A 309 22.91 15.50 -23.60
CA GLN A 309 24.29 15.22 -23.18
C GLN A 309 24.35 14.76 -21.73
N GLN A 310 23.48 15.32 -20.87
CA GLN A 310 23.47 15.05 -19.45
C GLN A 310 22.11 15.40 -18.84
N VAL A 311 21.66 14.59 -17.88
CA VAL A 311 20.44 14.82 -17.09
C VAL A 311 20.82 15.10 -15.65
N SER A 312 20.22 16.12 -15.05
CA SER A 312 20.44 16.50 -13.66
C SER A 312 19.19 17.13 -13.07
N VAL A 313 19.10 17.24 -11.74
CA VAL A 313 18.02 18.01 -11.09
C VAL A 313 17.99 19.47 -11.57
N LYS A 314 19.14 20.04 -11.95
CA LYS A 314 19.23 21.43 -12.44
C LYS A 314 18.80 21.59 -13.90
N THR A 315 19.14 20.63 -14.75
CA THR A 315 18.81 20.64 -16.19
C THR A 315 17.44 20.03 -16.49
N GLY A 316 16.85 19.37 -15.49
CA GLY A 316 15.46 18.90 -15.48
C GLY A 316 15.36 17.38 -15.47
N CYS A 317 14.72 16.84 -14.43
CA CYS A 317 14.23 15.45 -14.43
C CYS A 317 13.13 15.29 -15.48
N ILE A 318 13.01 14.11 -16.08
CA ILE A 318 11.98 13.83 -17.09
C ILE A 318 10.95 12.89 -16.49
N LEU A 319 9.71 13.34 -16.41
CA LEU A 319 8.66 12.72 -15.61
C LEU A 319 7.43 12.39 -16.44
N GLY A 320 6.72 11.32 -16.06
CA GLY A 320 5.44 10.94 -16.64
C GLY A 320 5.51 10.30 -18.03
N GLY A 321 6.69 9.89 -18.52
CA GLY A 321 6.87 9.31 -19.86
C GLY A 321 6.75 7.78 -19.94
N TYR A 322 6.67 7.06 -18.81
CA TYR A 322 6.73 5.58 -18.76
C TYR A 322 5.74 4.85 -19.69
N LEU A 323 4.53 5.39 -19.88
CA LEU A 323 3.46 4.80 -20.71
C LEU A 323 3.10 5.64 -21.95
N LYS A 324 3.95 6.59 -22.34
CA LYS A 324 3.60 7.60 -23.35
C LYS A 324 4.38 7.47 -24.66
N GLY A 325 5.09 6.37 -24.90
CA GLY A 325 5.86 6.18 -26.12
C GLY A 325 7.00 7.18 -26.28
N ILE A 326 7.61 7.58 -25.15
CA ILE A 326 8.70 8.55 -25.08
C ILE A 326 10.02 7.81 -25.05
N GLU A 327 10.95 8.24 -25.90
CA GLU A 327 12.31 7.71 -25.97
C GLU A 327 13.30 8.81 -25.55
N ILE A 328 14.32 8.41 -24.78
CA ILE A 328 15.35 9.31 -24.26
C ILE A 328 16.71 8.68 -24.48
N ASP A 329 17.56 9.41 -25.21
CA ASP A 329 18.97 9.07 -25.37
C ASP A 329 19.82 10.04 -24.56
N VAL A 330 20.67 9.52 -23.68
CA VAL A 330 21.66 10.31 -22.94
C VAL A 330 23.06 9.88 -23.36
N ASP A 331 23.78 10.77 -24.07
CA ASP A 331 25.13 10.50 -24.60
C ASP A 331 26.15 11.45 -23.96
N CYS A 332 26.83 10.98 -22.90
CA CYS A 332 27.89 11.71 -22.23
C CYS A 332 29.26 11.26 -22.75
N LYS A 333 29.90 12.10 -23.57
CA LYS A 333 31.22 11.82 -24.16
C LYS A 333 32.37 11.82 -23.14
N ASP A 334 32.16 12.41 -21.97
CA ASP A 334 33.18 12.59 -20.93
C ASP A 334 33.04 11.51 -19.85
N ASN A 335 33.92 10.50 -19.90
CA ASN A 335 33.91 9.36 -18.98
C ASN A 335 34.17 9.74 -17.51
N SER A 336 34.64 10.96 -17.23
CA SER A 336 34.81 11.46 -15.86
C SER A 336 33.51 12.01 -15.25
N LYS A 337 32.45 12.15 -16.04
CA LYS A 337 31.17 12.70 -15.63
C LYS A 337 30.05 11.66 -15.71
N ASP A 338 29.08 11.82 -14.82
CA ASP A 338 27.85 11.03 -14.86
C ASP A 338 26.94 11.55 -15.99
N ALA A 339 26.45 10.64 -16.84
CA ALA A 339 25.43 10.95 -17.84
C ALA A 339 24.11 11.36 -17.17
N VAL A 340 23.78 10.69 -16.06
CA VAL A 340 22.65 11.03 -15.21
C VAL A 340 23.17 11.37 -13.82
N GLN A 341 23.15 12.65 -13.47
CA GLN A 341 23.73 13.19 -12.25
C GLN A 341 22.89 12.87 -11.01
N ILE A 342 23.51 13.09 -9.85
CA ILE A 342 22.93 12.88 -8.53
C ILE A 342 21.47 13.34 -8.39
N GLY A 343 20.62 12.43 -7.91
CA GLY A 343 19.21 12.69 -7.59
C GLY A 343 18.27 12.89 -8.79
N ALA A 344 18.76 12.75 -10.02
CA ALA A 344 17.91 12.90 -11.20
C ALA A 344 16.92 11.74 -11.34
N ILE A 345 15.75 12.04 -11.93
CA ILE A 345 14.70 11.06 -12.23
C ILE A 345 14.42 11.05 -13.72
N ILE A 346 14.34 9.86 -14.31
CA ILE A 346 13.97 9.64 -15.71
C ILE A 346 12.82 8.64 -15.75
N GLU A 347 11.69 9.05 -16.32
CA GLU A 347 10.53 8.21 -16.60
C GLU A 347 10.20 8.30 -18.09
N ALA A 348 10.45 7.22 -18.84
CA ALA A 348 10.20 7.14 -20.27
C ALA A 348 9.91 5.69 -20.69
N GLU A 349 9.46 5.46 -21.91
CA GLU A 349 9.24 4.09 -22.37
C GLU A 349 10.56 3.40 -22.72
N VAL A 350 11.43 4.09 -23.45
CA VAL A 350 12.77 3.63 -23.83
C VAL A 350 13.81 4.62 -23.32
N VAL A 351 14.84 4.11 -22.65
CA VAL A 351 15.94 4.92 -22.10
C VAL A 351 17.28 4.28 -22.48
N ASN A 352 18.07 5.00 -23.26
CA ASN A 352 19.44 4.59 -23.61
C ASN A 352 20.43 5.57 -22.98
N ILE A 353 21.38 5.06 -22.21
CA ILE A 353 22.36 5.87 -21.50
C ILE A 353 23.76 5.36 -21.83
N LYS A 354 24.56 6.22 -22.45
CA LYS A 354 25.99 6.04 -22.63
C LYS A 354 26.72 6.91 -21.61
N GLY A 355 27.27 6.25 -20.59
CA GLY A 355 27.95 6.89 -19.47
C GLY A 355 27.45 6.42 -18.11
N ASN A 356 28.03 7.00 -17.04
CA ASN A 356 27.79 6.56 -15.68
C ASN A 356 26.50 7.14 -15.07
N ILE A 357 25.91 6.43 -14.12
CA ILE A 357 24.74 6.86 -13.35
C ILE A 357 25.17 7.25 -11.94
N GLY A 358 24.86 8.48 -11.54
CA GLY A 358 25.21 9.06 -10.25
C GLY A 358 24.37 8.55 -9.06
N GLU A 359 24.65 9.14 -7.90
CA GLU A 359 24.04 8.78 -6.62
C GLU A 359 22.52 9.10 -6.58
N ARG A 360 21.69 8.26 -5.93
CA ARG A 360 20.24 8.47 -5.71
C ARG A 360 19.44 8.73 -7.00
N VAL A 361 19.94 8.28 -8.15
CA VAL A 361 19.20 8.37 -9.42
C VAL A 361 18.05 7.37 -9.42
N VAL A 362 16.90 7.77 -9.96
CA VAL A 362 15.75 6.90 -10.18
C VAL A 362 15.44 6.81 -11.67
N ILE A 363 15.41 5.60 -12.22
CA ILE A 363 15.03 5.37 -13.62
C ILE A 363 13.82 4.45 -13.66
N ARG A 364 12.81 4.81 -14.46
CA ARG A 364 11.62 3.99 -14.73
C ARG A 364 11.41 3.89 -16.23
N SER A 365 11.55 2.69 -16.79
CA SER A 365 11.35 2.47 -18.22
C SER A 365 10.79 1.09 -18.57
N LYS A 366 10.29 0.90 -19.79
CA LYS A 366 10.02 -0.45 -20.27
C LYS A 366 11.31 -1.08 -20.77
N GLN A 367 12.06 -0.34 -21.57
CA GLN A 367 13.36 -0.78 -22.07
C GLN A 367 14.46 0.15 -21.56
N LEU A 368 15.51 -0.44 -21.01
CA LEU A 368 16.66 0.28 -20.49
C LEU A 368 17.96 -0.30 -21.02
N ASN A 369 18.82 0.56 -21.56
CA ASN A 369 20.20 0.20 -21.87
C ASN A 369 21.16 1.18 -21.20
N ILE A 370 22.07 0.68 -20.36
CA ILE A 370 23.10 1.47 -19.70
C ILE A 370 24.48 0.91 -20.09
N SER A 371 25.15 1.62 -20.99
CA SER A 371 26.53 1.36 -21.40
C SER A 371 27.51 2.08 -20.47
N GLY A 372 27.44 1.79 -19.17
CA GLY A 372 28.24 2.44 -18.12
C GLY A 372 28.07 1.77 -16.77
N GLN A 373 28.52 2.44 -15.70
CA GLN A 373 28.35 1.93 -14.33
C GLN A 373 27.26 2.67 -13.56
N THR A 374 26.51 1.93 -12.74
CA THR A 374 25.56 2.53 -11.79
C THR A 374 26.21 2.79 -10.44
N HIS A 375 25.80 3.87 -9.76
CA HIS A 375 26.12 4.04 -8.33
C HIS A 375 25.30 3.08 -7.44
N GLN A 376 25.85 2.71 -6.27
CA GLN A 376 25.23 1.78 -5.31
C GLN A 376 23.87 2.20 -4.74
N SER A 377 23.53 3.48 -4.84
CA SER A 377 22.24 4.04 -4.38
C SER A 377 21.27 4.34 -5.51
N ALA A 378 21.62 4.01 -6.75
CA ALA A 378 20.70 4.13 -7.88
C ALA A 378 19.57 3.09 -7.75
N LEU A 379 18.36 3.49 -8.14
CA LEU A 379 17.16 2.68 -8.08
C LEU A 379 16.50 2.64 -9.46
N ILE A 380 16.45 1.45 -10.03
CA ILE A 380 16.05 1.24 -11.42
C ILE A 380 14.85 0.31 -11.47
N TYR A 381 13.84 0.69 -12.23
CA TYR A 381 12.67 -0.11 -12.57
C TYR A 381 12.57 -0.22 -14.08
N ALA A 382 12.74 -1.41 -14.62
CA ALA A 382 12.74 -1.64 -16.06
C ALA A 382 12.06 -2.97 -16.41
N GLU A 383 11.15 -3.03 -17.38
CA GLU A 383 10.61 -4.35 -17.81
C GLU A 383 11.72 -5.20 -18.44
N GLU A 384 12.53 -4.59 -19.31
CA GLU A 384 13.72 -5.12 -19.95
C GLU A 384 14.91 -4.21 -19.66
N ALA A 385 16.02 -4.76 -19.15
CA ALA A 385 17.22 -3.99 -18.83
C ALA A 385 18.49 -4.68 -19.30
N SER A 386 19.38 -3.91 -19.94
CA SER A 386 20.76 -4.28 -20.22
C SER A 386 21.70 -3.29 -19.55
N ILE A 387 22.59 -3.76 -18.66
CA ILE A 387 23.51 -2.90 -17.89
C ILE A 387 24.92 -3.49 -17.87
N THR A 388 25.93 -2.69 -18.21
CA THR A 388 27.33 -3.16 -18.19
C THR A 388 27.87 -3.39 -16.78
N ILE A 389 27.74 -2.42 -15.87
CA ILE A 389 28.19 -2.57 -14.46
C ILE A 389 27.09 -2.09 -13.51
N HIS A 390 26.48 -3.02 -12.78
CA HIS A 390 25.41 -2.72 -11.83
C HIS A 390 25.89 -2.86 -10.37
N LYS A 391 25.67 -1.80 -9.60
CA LYS A 391 25.99 -1.69 -8.16
C LYS A 391 24.77 -1.29 -7.33
N GLY A 392 23.74 -0.75 -7.98
CA GLY A 392 22.53 -0.24 -7.33
C GLY A 392 21.45 -1.30 -7.11
N ILE A 393 20.19 -0.88 -7.16
CA ILE A 393 19.01 -1.75 -7.08
C ILE A 393 18.29 -1.74 -8.42
N LEU A 394 18.02 -2.92 -8.98
CA LEU A 394 17.31 -3.10 -10.24
C LEU A 394 16.11 -4.03 -10.04
N HIS A 395 14.94 -3.58 -10.49
CA HIS A 395 13.72 -4.35 -10.57
C HIS A 395 13.30 -4.53 -12.03
N GLY A 396 12.99 -5.75 -12.47
CA GLY A 396 12.54 -5.97 -13.84
C GLY A 396 12.04 -7.36 -14.20
N ASN A 397 11.64 -7.57 -15.45
CA ASN A 397 11.15 -8.89 -15.90
C ASN A 397 12.25 -9.66 -16.64
N SER A 398 12.94 -9.02 -17.58
CA SER A 398 14.09 -9.58 -18.30
C SER A 398 15.31 -8.72 -18.08
N ILE A 399 16.36 -9.28 -17.49
CA ILE A 399 17.51 -8.51 -17.03
C ILE A 399 18.79 -9.17 -17.52
N ASP A 400 19.61 -8.42 -18.24
CA ASP A 400 20.95 -8.79 -18.68
C ASP A 400 21.97 -7.83 -18.04
N VAL A 401 22.89 -8.38 -17.25
CA VAL A 401 23.95 -7.58 -16.60
C VAL A 401 25.32 -8.20 -16.85
N ASP A 402 26.28 -7.43 -17.37
CA ASP A 402 27.61 -7.96 -17.60
C ASP A 402 28.38 -8.15 -16.28
N ASN A 403 28.37 -7.15 -15.40
CA ASN A 403 29.05 -7.22 -14.11
C ASN A 403 28.14 -6.73 -12.98
N LEU A 404 27.77 -7.64 -12.08
CA LEU A 404 27.04 -7.34 -10.85
C LEU A 404 28.04 -7.22 -9.69
N GLU A 405 28.28 -5.99 -9.23
CA GLU A 405 29.27 -5.67 -8.21
C GLU A 405 28.58 -5.10 -6.96
N GLY A 406 28.25 -5.95 -5.98
CA GLY A 406 27.54 -5.51 -4.76
C GLY A 406 26.08 -5.07 -4.98
N GLY A 407 25.61 -5.07 -6.23
CA GLY A 407 24.26 -4.66 -6.60
C GLY A 407 23.19 -5.68 -6.26
N LYS A 408 21.93 -5.25 -6.35
CA LYS A 408 20.73 -6.05 -6.10
C LYS A 408 19.86 -6.11 -7.34
N ILE A 409 19.45 -7.31 -7.72
CA ILE A 409 18.56 -7.57 -8.84
C ILE A 409 17.34 -8.33 -8.34
N TYR A 410 16.16 -7.85 -8.72
CA TYR A 410 14.87 -8.50 -8.48
C TYR A 410 14.15 -8.65 -9.81
N GLY A 411 14.04 -9.85 -10.34
CA GLY A 411 13.32 -10.03 -11.61
C GLY A 411 12.88 -11.43 -11.95
N LYS A 412 12.22 -11.62 -13.09
CA LYS A 412 11.70 -12.94 -13.48
C LYS A 412 12.78 -13.78 -14.15
N ASN A 413 13.35 -13.26 -15.23
CA ASN A 413 14.45 -13.85 -15.99
C ASN A 413 15.69 -12.97 -15.82
N VAL A 414 16.74 -13.52 -15.20
CA VAL A 414 17.96 -12.78 -14.89
C VAL A 414 19.16 -13.51 -15.47
N ASN A 415 19.93 -12.82 -16.29
CA ASN A 415 21.17 -13.30 -16.87
C ASN A 415 22.32 -12.37 -16.43
N VAL A 416 23.33 -12.95 -15.79
CA VAL A 416 24.49 -12.21 -15.30
C VAL A 416 25.76 -12.87 -15.83
N LEU A 417 26.62 -12.09 -16.49
CA LEU A 417 27.89 -12.61 -16.98
C LEU A 417 28.87 -12.83 -15.81
N ASN A 418 29.12 -11.82 -14.97
CA ASN A 418 29.98 -11.91 -13.80
C ASN A 418 29.28 -11.35 -12.54
N THR A 419 29.38 -12.04 -11.41
CA THR A 419 28.81 -11.55 -10.13
C THR A 419 29.78 -11.68 -8.96
N GLN A 420 29.90 -10.60 -8.16
CA GLN A 420 30.72 -10.50 -6.96
C GLN A 420 29.96 -9.70 -5.89
N GLY A 421 29.73 -10.29 -4.71
CA GLY A 421 29.02 -9.62 -3.62
C GLY A 421 27.55 -9.28 -3.95
N GLY A 422 27.02 -9.79 -5.06
CA GLY A 422 25.71 -9.41 -5.59
C GLY A 422 24.56 -10.15 -4.92
N ARG A 423 23.37 -9.54 -4.93
CA ARG A 423 22.13 -10.21 -4.53
C ARG A 423 21.20 -10.35 -5.74
N ILE A 424 20.80 -11.57 -6.05
CA ILE A 424 19.88 -11.87 -7.16
C ILE A 424 18.66 -12.58 -6.58
N VAL A 425 17.47 -12.10 -6.92
CA VAL A 425 16.20 -12.73 -6.57
C VAL A 425 15.38 -12.85 -7.85
N GLY A 426 15.11 -14.07 -8.31
CA GLY A 426 14.27 -14.25 -9.49
C GLY A 426 13.87 -15.67 -9.85
N SER A 427 12.87 -15.83 -10.71
CA SER A 427 12.32 -17.16 -11.03
C SER A 427 13.34 -18.03 -11.79
N ASP A 428 13.99 -17.44 -12.79
CA ASP A 428 14.99 -18.06 -13.66
C ASP A 428 16.26 -17.23 -13.68
N VAL A 429 17.37 -17.85 -13.31
CA VAL A 429 18.66 -17.19 -13.15
C VAL A 429 19.73 -17.95 -13.92
N VAL A 430 20.50 -17.24 -14.74
CA VAL A 430 21.68 -17.75 -15.44
C VAL A 430 22.87 -16.91 -15.02
N ILE A 431 23.94 -17.56 -14.57
CA ILE A 431 25.19 -16.90 -14.19
C ILE A 431 26.34 -17.56 -14.91
N SER A 432 27.10 -16.78 -15.68
CA SER A 432 28.25 -17.32 -16.40
C SER A 432 29.46 -17.51 -15.48
N LYS A 433 29.80 -16.52 -14.65
CA LYS A 433 30.90 -16.60 -13.68
C LYS A 433 30.45 -16.08 -12.32
N MET A 434 30.38 -17.00 -11.35
CA MET A 434 30.04 -16.68 -9.96
C MET A 434 31.32 -16.58 -9.12
N HIS A 435 31.65 -15.37 -8.65
CA HIS A 435 32.73 -15.15 -7.69
C HIS A 435 32.22 -15.29 -6.25
N SER A 436 32.79 -14.57 -5.27
CA SER A 436 32.48 -14.78 -3.85
C SER A 436 31.39 -13.84 -3.32
N ASN A 437 30.82 -14.20 -2.16
CA ASN A 437 29.89 -13.39 -1.36
C ASN A 437 28.54 -13.06 -2.04
N ASN A 438 28.10 -13.89 -2.97
CA ASN A 438 26.81 -13.70 -3.65
C ASN A 438 25.66 -14.34 -2.86
N SER A 439 24.48 -13.73 -2.94
CA SER A 439 23.22 -14.27 -2.42
C SER A 439 22.21 -14.41 -3.55
N ILE A 440 21.87 -15.64 -3.90
CA ILE A 440 21.00 -15.96 -5.04
C ILE A 440 19.77 -16.68 -4.51
N GLN A 441 18.58 -16.13 -4.77
CA GLN A 441 17.31 -16.76 -4.44
C GLN A 441 16.53 -17.00 -5.73
N PHE A 442 16.04 -18.21 -5.94
CA PHE A 442 15.30 -18.56 -7.13
C PHE A 442 14.17 -19.55 -6.88
N SER A 443 13.17 -19.56 -7.76
CA SER A 443 11.97 -20.40 -7.60
C SER A 443 11.80 -21.48 -8.67
N ARG A 444 12.54 -21.44 -9.80
CA ARG A 444 12.41 -22.43 -10.88
C ARG A 444 13.76 -22.94 -11.41
N LYS A 445 14.66 -22.06 -11.84
CA LYS A 445 15.94 -22.53 -12.40
C LYS A 445 17.08 -21.63 -12.02
N LEU A 446 18.18 -22.23 -11.59
CA LEU A 446 19.50 -21.61 -11.55
C LEU A 446 20.45 -22.40 -12.44
N HIS A 447 21.15 -21.72 -13.34
CA HIS A 447 22.18 -22.33 -14.16
C HIS A 447 23.50 -21.57 -13.99
N LEU A 448 24.54 -22.29 -13.57
CA LEU A 448 25.88 -21.78 -13.28
C LEU A 448 26.87 -22.37 -14.29
N LYS A 449 27.50 -21.54 -15.12
CA LYS A 449 28.53 -22.05 -16.04
C LYS A 449 29.87 -22.26 -15.33
N ALA A 450 30.29 -21.30 -14.52
CA ALA A 450 31.54 -21.36 -13.75
C ALA A 450 31.39 -20.85 -12.32
N VAL A 451 31.76 -21.67 -11.34
CA VAL A 451 31.83 -21.31 -9.91
C VAL A 451 33.30 -21.07 -9.54
N HIS A 452 33.69 -19.80 -9.45
CA HIS A 452 35.06 -19.40 -9.13
C HIS A 452 35.26 -19.02 -7.66
N GLY A 453 34.24 -18.47 -7.01
CA GLY A 453 34.34 -17.98 -5.64
C GLY A 453 33.69 -18.87 -4.58
N SER A 454 33.94 -18.49 -3.34
CA SER A 454 33.46 -19.13 -2.11
C SER A 454 32.47 -18.24 -1.38
N GLU A 455 31.87 -18.75 -0.29
CA GLU A 455 30.96 -17.97 0.58
C GLU A 455 29.70 -17.47 -0.14
N ASN A 456 29.26 -18.18 -1.18
CA ASN A 456 28.00 -17.90 -1.84
C ASN A 456 26.85 -18.65 -1.14
N GLN A 457 25.69 -17.99 -1.05
CA GLN A 457 24.45 -18.59 -0.57
C GLN A 457 23.45 -18.69 -1.72
N ILE A 458 23.06 -19.91 -2.05
CA ILE A 458 22.08 -20.21 -3.08
C ILE A 458 20.83 -20.76 -2.40
N SER A 459 19.65 -20.21 -2.72
CA SER A 459 18.41 -20.53 -2.03
C SER A 459 17.28 -20.86 -3.01
N PHE A 460 16.70 -22.05 -2.84
CA PHE A 460 15.41 -22.40 -3.40
C PHE A 460 14.33 -21.76 -2.54
N ASP A 461 13.58 -20.81 -3.10
CA ASP A 461 12.55 -20.07 -2.38
C ASP A 461 11.44 -19.63 -3.32
N ILE A 462 10.21 -20.07 -3.04
CA ILE A 462 9.02 -19.71 -3.83
C ILE A 462 8.76 -18.19 -3.81
N PHE A 463 9.26 -17.46 -2.81
CA PHE A 463 9.15 -16.01 -2.74
C PHE A 463 10.07 -15.26 -3.73
N ALA A 464 10.97 -15.96 -4.42
CA ALA A 464 11.74 -15.38 -5.51
C ALA A 464 10.85 -15.00 -6.71
N ASP A 465 9.70 -15.68 -6.89
CA ASP A 465 8.67 -15.27 -7.85
C ASP A 465 7.70 -14.26 -7.21
N ARG A 466 7.56 -13.09 -7.83
CA ARG A 466 6.73 -11.99 -7.30
C ARG A 466 5.25 -12.37 -7.19
N GLN A 467 4.72 -13.10 -8.16
CA GLN A 467 3.32 -13.49 -8.19
C GLN A 467 3.05 -14.56 -7.13
N GLN A 468 3.90 -15.59 -7.04
CA GLN A 468 3.76 -16.63 -6.03
C GLN A 468 3.97 -16.09 -4.61
N ARG A 469 4.90 -15.14 -4.43
CA ARG A 469 5.07 -14.42 -3.16
C ARG A 469 3.77 -13.77 -2.70
N GLN A 470 3.04 -13.09 -3.58
CA GLN A 470 1.79 -12.43 -3.22
C GLN A 470 0.69 -13.45 -2.86
N ILE A 471 0.55 -14.51 -3.67
CA ILE A 471 -0.43 -15.59 -3.44
C ILE A 471 -0.16 -16.25 -2.08
N LEU A 472 1.05 -16.74 -1.86
CA LEU A 472 1.38 -17.47 -0.65
C LEU A 472 1.42 -16.58 0.60
N SER A 473 1.82 -15.30 0.46
CA SER A 473 1.68 -14.32 1.56
C SER A 473 0.22 -14.10 1.94
N THR A 474 -0.71 -14.14 0.98
CA THR A 474 -2.16 -14.06 1.24
C THR A 474 -2.63 -15.28 2.02
N ILE A 475 -2.23 -16.47 1.58
CA ILE A 475 -2.57 -17.74 2.23
C ILE A 475 -2.08 -17.73 3.68
N ILE A 476 -0.81 -17.38 3.93
CA ILE A 476 -0.20 -17.35 5.27
C ILE A 476 -0.94 -16.38 6.20
N GLN A 477 -1.22 -15.15 5.74
CA GLN A 477 -1.92 -14.15 6.55
C GLN A 477 -3.36 -14.60 6.87
N ARG A 478 -4.05 -15.19 5.88
CA ARG A 478 -5.40 -15.72 6.04
C ARG A 478 -5.43 -16.92 7.00
N ASP A 479 -4.42 -17.80 6.94
CA ASP A 479 -4.28 -18.95 7.86
C ASP A 479 -4.15 -18.48 9.32
N ALA A 480 -3.28 -17.49 9.55
CA ALA A 480 -3.09 -16.90 10.88
C ALA A 480 -4.40 -16.29 11.41
N LEU A 481 -5.13 -15.57 10.56
CA LEU A 481 -6.43 -14.98 10.89
C LEU A 481 -7.47 -16.04 11.26
N LEU A 482 -7.63 -17.07 10.41
CA LEU A 482 -8.58 -18.16 10.61
C LEU A 482 -8.27 -18.94 11.90
N ARG A 483 -7.00 -19.27 12.14
CA ARG A 483 -6.57 -19.97 13.37
C ARG A 483 -6.88 -19.16 14.63
N SER A 484 -6.59 -17.85 14.61
CA SER A 484 -6.94 -16.94 15.71
C SER A 484 -8.45 -16.94 15.96
N ASN A 485 -9.25 -16.77 14.90
CA ASN A 485 -10.71 -16.72 14.99
C ASN A 485 -11.35 -18.03 15.46
N ILE A 486 -10.81 -19.18 15.05
CA ILE A 486 -11.25 -20.50 15.50
C ILE A 486 -10.91 -20.68 16.98
N ALA A 487 -9.66 -20.42 17.37
CA ALA A 487 -9.20 -20.57 18.74
C ALA A 487 -10.01 -19.70 19.72
N ALA A 488 -10.31 -18.46 19.34
CA ALA A 488 -11.20 -17.56 20.07
C ALA A 488 -12.58 -18.17 20.35
N ARG A 489 -13.22 -18.73 19.31
CA ARG A 489 -14.55 -19.33 19.39
C ARG A 489 -14.56 -20.62 20.20
N VAL A 490 -13.56 -21.49 20.00
CA VAL A 490 -13.40 -22.72 20.78
C VAL A 490 -13.23 -22.41 22.28
N ALA A 491 -12.41 -21.41 22.61
CA ALA A 491 -12.22 -20.96 23.98
C ALA A 491 -13.53 -20.44 24.60
N HIS A 492 -14.33 -19.68 23.84
CA HIS A 492 -15.64 -19.23 24.30
C HIS A 492 -16.66 -20.37 24.46
N CYS A 493 -16.72 -21.33 23.52
CA CYS A 493 -17.53 -22.53 23.67
C CYS A 493 -17.18 -23.27 24.97
N LYS A 494 -15.89 -23.40 25.30
CA LYS A 494 -15.43 -24.04 26.55
C LYS A 494 -15.92 -23.26 27.78
N SER A 495 -15.86 -21.93 27.74
CA SER A 495 -16.40 -21.06 28.81
C SER A 495 -17.92 -21.23 29.00
N LEU A 496 -18.69 -21.24 27.90
CA LEU A 496 -20.13 -21.46 27.95
C LEU A 496 -20.49 -22.87 28.44
N ALA A 497 -19.76 -23.90 28.00
CA ALA A 497 -19.95 -25.28 28.44
C ALA A 497 -19.71 -25.43 29.95
N ASN A 498 -18.71 -24.74 30.51
CA ASN A 498 -18.48 -24.71 31.96
C ASN A 498 -19.65 -24.08 32.72
N LYS A 499 -20.28 -23.02 32.19
CA LYS A 499 -21.49 -22.43 32.78
C LYS A 499 -22.68 -23.38 32.68
N LEU A 500 -22.85 -24.02 31.53
CA LEU A 500 -23.91 -25.01 31.28
C LEU A 500 -23.81 -26.19 32.25
N HIS A 501 -22.60 -26.70 32.49
CA HIS A 501 -22.34 -27.79 33.44
C HIS A 501 -22.82 -27.46 34.85
N LYS A 502 -22.66 -26.21 35.31
CA LYS A 502 -23.13 -25.76 36.62
C LYS A 502 -24.66 -25.70 36.73
N ILE A 503 -25.35 -25.44 35.62
CA ILE A 503 -26.81 -25.23 35.60
C ILE A 503 -27.58 -26.51 35.26
N LYS A 504 -26.96 -27.44 34.54
CA LYS A 504 -27.53 -28.74 34.18
C LYS A 504 -28.18 -29.48 35.37
N PRO A 505 -27.54 -29.66 36.53
CA PRO A 505 -28.18 -30.37 37.67
C PRO A 505 -29.41 -29.62 38.22
N ILE A 506 -29.41 -28.29 38.18
CA ILE A 506 -30.55 -27.47 38.59
C ILE A 506 -31.74 -27.71 37.65
N ILE A 507 -31.50 -27.76 36.33
CA ILE A 507 -32.54 -28.03 35.33
C ILE A 507 -33.08 -29.46 35.45
N GLU A 508 -32.22 -30.44 35.74
CA GLU A 508 -32.64 -31.82 35.97
C GLU A 508 -33.58 -31.94 37.18
N ASN A 509 -33.28 -31.23 38.27
CA ASN A 509 -34.16 -31.15 39.45
C ASN A 509 -35.49 -30.44 39.17
N LEU A 510 -35.52 -29.46 38.25
CA LEU A 510 -36.73 -28.73 37.87
C LEU A 510 -37.58 -29.47 36.82
N ARG A 511 -37.07 -30.55 36.21
CA ARG A 511 -37.73 -31.25 35.11
C ARG A 511 -39.10 -31.83 35.46
N PRO A 512 -39.32 -32.47 36.64
CA PRO A 512 -40.65 -32.93 37.04
C PRO A 512 -41.67 -31.79 37.15
N LEU A 513 -41.25 -30.62 37.66
CA LEU A 513 -42.10 -29.43 37.78
C LEU A 513 -42.49 -28.88 36.40
N ILE A 514 -41.55 -28.86 35.46
CA ILE A 514 -41.78 -28.43 34.07
C ILE A 514 -42.77 -29.37 33.38
N ASP A 515 -42.62 -30.69 33.56
CA ASP A 515 -43.51 -31.68 32.94
C ASP A 515 -44.92 -31.62 33.55
N ARG A 516 -45.02 -31.37 34.86
CA ARG A 516 -46.30 -31.16 35.54
C ARG A 516 -47.01 -29.89 35.04
N SER A 517 -46.29 -28.77 34.91
CA SER A 517 -46.81 -27.52 34.34
C SER A 517 -47.35 -27.71 32.92
N LYS A 518 -46.65 -28.48 32.07
CA LYS A 518 -47.13 -28.79 30.71
C LYS A 518 -48.39 -29.66 30.68
N LYS A 519 -48.53 -30.61 31.61
CA LYS A 519 -49.69 -31.51 31.69
C LYS A 519 -50.91 -30.86 32.32
N GLU A 520 -50.70 -30.07 33.38
CA GLU A 520 -51.76 -29.48 34.20
C GLU A 520 -52.09 -28.02 33.81
N GLY A 521 -51.31 -27.40 32.92
CA GLY A 521 -51.60 -26.09 32.34
C GLY A 521 -51.34 -24.89 33.26
N PHE A 522 -50.69 -25.06 34.41
CA PHE A 522 -50.36 -23.95 35.31
C PHE A 522 -49.07 -23.23 34.90
N GLU A 523 -48.98 -21.93 35.21
CA GLU A 523 -47.79 -21.14 34.91
C GLU A 523 -46.62 -21.42 35.85
N LEU A 524 -45.43 -21.57 35.28
CA LEU A 524 -44.18 -21.65 36.04
C LEU A 524 -43.84 -20.30 36.69
N GLU A 525 -43.23 -20.38 37.89
CA GLU A 525 -42.68 -19.21 38.57
C GLU A 525 -41.63 -18.47 37.72
N ALA A 526 -41.55 -17.15 37.90
CA ALA A 526 -40.68 -16.28 37.11
C ALA A 526 -39.19 -16.68 37.19
N GLY A 527 -38.72 -17.13 38.36
CA GLY A 527 -37.34 -17.61 38.56
C GLY A 527 -37.02 -18.88 37.76
N THR A 528 -37.97 -19.82 37.71
CA THR A 528 -37.88 -21.06 36.92
C THR A 528 -37.88 -20.76 35.42
N LYS A 529 -38.78 -19.89 34.95
CA LYS A 529 -38.82 -19.42 33.56
C LYS A 529 -37.48 -18.77 33.16
N LYS A 530 -36.91 -17.91 34.02
CA LYS A 530 -35.62 -17.25 33.79
C LYS A 530 -34.46 -18.24 33.70
N THR A 531 -34.42 -19.23 34.59
CA THR A 531 -33.36 -20.25 34.63
C THR A 531 -33.42 -21.16 33.39
N LEU A 532 -34.61 -21.59 32.99
CA LEU A 532 -34.82 -22.36 31.77
C LEU A 532 -34.43 -21.55 30.53
N GLY A 533 -34.85 -20.28 30.47
CA GLY A 533 -34.47 -19.36 29.38
C GLY A 533 -32.96 -19.18 29.26
N PHE A 534 -32.25 -19.03 30.39
CA PHE A 534 -30.80 -18.93 30.41
C PHE A 534 -30.12 -20.24 29.96
N TYR A 535 -30.62 -21.40 30.38
CA TYR A 535 -30.12 -22.70 29.93
C TYR A 535 -30.26 -22.89 28.42
N VAL A 536 -31.43 -22.59 27.85
CA VAL A 536 -31.69 -22.65 26.40
C VAL A 536 -30.79 -21.66 25.65
N MET A 537 -30.60 -20.45 26.18
CA MET A 537 -29.70 -19.44 25.61
C MET A 537 -28.26 -19.94 25.54
N LEU A 538 -27.74 -20.56 26.62
CA LEU A 538 -26.39 -21.14 26.63
C LEU A 538 -26.23 -22.24 25.57
N LEU A 539 -27.21 -23.16 25.47
CA LEU A 539 -27.19 -24.21 24.45
C LEU A 539 -27.15 -23.63 23.03
N ARG A 540 -27.98 -22.62 22.77
CA ARG A 540 -28.04 -21.94 21.47
C ARG A 540 -26.69 -21.28 21.13
N GLN A 541 -26.13 -20.51 22.06
CA GLN A 541 -24.83 -19.85 21.84
C GLN A 541 -23.69 -20.86 21.64
N ILE A 542 -23.65 -21.96 22.39
CA ILE A 542 -22.65 -23.01 22.17
C ILE A 542 -22.77 -23.57 20.75
N LYS A 543 -23.99 -23.85 20.29
CA LYS A 543 -24.24 -24.37 18.94
C LYS A 543 -23.79 -23.37 17.88
N GLU A 544 -24.22 -22.11 17.97
CA GLU A 544 -23.86 -21.04 17.02
C GLU A 544 -22.34 -20.87 16.88
N GLN A 545 -21.62 -20.81 18.01
CA GLN A 545 -20.17 -20.62 17.99
C GLN A 545 -19.42 -21.85 17.48
N LYS A 546 -19.92 -23.06 17.79
CA LYS A 546 -19.38 -24.32 17.25
C LYS A 546 -19.59 -24.42 15.75
N ASP A 547 -20.80 -24.12 15.26
CA ASP A 547 -21.12 -24.18 13.84
C ASP A 547 -20.28 -23.17 13.04
N TYR A 548 -20.06 -21.97 13.59
CA TYR A 548 -19.17 -20.97 12.98
C TYR A 548 -17.70 -21.41 13.00
N ALA A 549 -17.20 -21.95 14.11
CA ALA A 549 -15.85 -22.49 14.19
C ALA A 549 -15.63 -23.63 13.17
N ASN A 550 -16.62 -24.49 12.99
CA ASN A 550 -16.59 -25.54 11.98
C ASN A 550 -16.60 -24.98 10.55
N LYS A 551 -17.36 -23.91 10.27
CA LYS A 551 -17.32 -23.21 8.96
C LYS A 551 -15.92 -22.68 8.69
N LEU A 552 -15.31 -21.99 9.65
CA LEU A 552 -13.95 -21.48 9.52
C LEU A 552 -12.91 -22.60 9.38
N GLN A 553 -13.09 -23.72 10.09
CA GLN A 553 -12.18 -24.86 10.00
C GLN A 553 -12.17 -25.48 8.60
N LYS A 554 -13.33 -25.54 7.92
CA LYS A 554 -13.40 -25.99 6.51
C LYS A 554 -12.60 -25.06 5.60
N VAL A 555 -12.80 -23.75 5.73
CA VAL A 555 -12.05 -22.74 4.97
C VAL A 555 -10.55 -22.81 5.27
N LEU A 556 -10.16 -23.07 6.52
CA LEU A 556 -8.77 -23.24 6.92
C LEU A 556 -8.11 -24.45 6.23
N VAL A 557 -8.82 -25.58 6.15
CA VAL A 557 -8.31 -26.78 5.46
C VAL A 557 -8.16 -26.51 3.95
N GLU A 558 -9.14 -25.86 3.32
CA GLU A 558 -9.05 -25.48 1.91
C GLU A 558 -7.91 -24.49 1.64
N ASN A 559 -7.72 -23.50 2.53
CA ASN A 559 -6.63 -22.54 2.44
C ASN A 559 -5.26 -23.21 2.62
N ALA A 560 -5.17 -24.19 3.53
CA ALA A 560 -3.96 -24.96 3.76
C ALA A 560 -3.57 -25.81 2.54
N HIS A 561 -4.53 -26.52 1.93
CA HIS A 561 -4.26 -27.27 0.69
C HIS A 561 -3.77 -26.36 -0.43
N LYS A 562 -4.37 -25.17 -0.62
CA LYS A 562 -3.88 -24.18 -1.59
C LYS A 562 -2.45 -23.74 -1.29
N GLY A 563 -2.09 -23.59 -0.01
CA GLY A 563 -0.74 -23.26 0.43
C GLY A 563 0.26 -24.35 0.08
N GLU A 564 -0.07 -25.60 0.40
CA GLU A 564 0.72 -26.77 0.06
C GLU A 564 0.90 -26.91 -1.46
N ASP A 565 -0.17 -26.74 -2.25
CA ASP A 565 -0.10 -26.83 -3.70
C ASP A 565 0.73 -25.70 -4.33
N THR A 566 0.66 -24.49 -3.78
CA THR A 566 1.52 -23.37 -4.20
C THR A 566 2.99 -23.63 -3.86
N GLU A 567 3.26 -24.19 -2.68
CA GLU A 567 4.62 -24.54 -2.25
C GLU A 567 5.22 -25.68 -3.09
N LYS A 568 4.40 -26.66 -3.52
CA LYS A 568 4.82 -27.76 -4.39
C LYS A 568 5.35 -27.29 -5.75
N LEU A 569 4.96 -26.11 -6.22
CA LEU A 569 5.55 -25.54 -7.45
C LEU A 569 7.07 -25.38 -7.34
N LEU A 570 7.59 -25.18 -6.13
CA LEU A 570 9.03 -25.12 -5.89
C LEU A 570 9.71 -26.47 -6.17
N ASN A 571 9.02 -27.61 -6.15
CA ASN A 571 9.62 -28.94 -6.37
C ASN A 571 10.19 -29.09 -7.79
N GLU A 572 9.70 -28.32 -8.76
CA GLU A 572 10.25 -28.30 -10.12
C GLU A 572 11.59 -27.55 -10.20
N ALA A 573 12.01 -26.91 -9.11
CA ALA A 573 13.18 -26.08 -9.10
C ALA A 573 14.48 -26.90 -9.10
N LYS A 574 15.48 -26.39 -9.83
CA LYS A 574 16.81 -27.03 -9.90
C LYS A 574 17.96 -26.05 -10.07
N VAL A 575 19.13 -26.44 -9.56
CA VAL A 575 20.43 -25.85 -9.84
C VAL A 575 21.18 -26.79 -10.77
N THR A 576 21.70 -26.22 -11.86
CA THR A 576 22.57 -26.94 -12.79
C THR A 576 23.92 -26.24 -12.87
N THR A 577 25.02 -27.00 -12.89
CA THR A 577 26.38 -26.47 -12.99
C THR A 577 27.17 -27.12 -14.13
N GLU A 578 28.00 -26.33 -14.83
CA GLU A 578 28.95 -26.83 -15.83
C GLU A 578 30.39 -26.91 -15.28
N SER A 579 30.57 -26.59 -13.99
CA SER A 579 31.88 -26.54 -13.32
C SER A 579 31.82 -27.11 -11.91
N GLY A 580 33.00 -27.46 -11.37
CA GLY A 580 33.14 -27.91 -9.99
C GLY A 580 32.85 -26.78 -9.00
N TRP A 581 32.20 -27.14 -7.90
CA TRP A 581 31.93 -26.24 -6.79
C TRP A 581 33.22 -25.84 -6.06
N LYS A 582 33.17 -24.70 -5.37
CA LYS A 582 34.18 -24.27 -4.40
C LYS A 582 33.72 -24.46 -2.96
N ASP A 583 34.67 -24.62 -2.06
CA ASP A 583 34.43 -24.71 -0.62
C ASP A 583 33.64 -23.50 -0.10
N ASN A 584 32.93 -23.72 1.01
CA ASN A 584 32.13 -22.72 1.73
C ASN A 584 30.95 -22.12 0.95
N ASN A 585 30.56 -22.72 -0.17
CA ASN A 585 29.28 -22.42 -0.81
C ASN A 585 28.16 -23.22 -0.14
N ILE A 586 27.02 -22.56 0.12
CA ILE A 586 25.88 -23.14 0.83
C ILE A 586 24.65 -23.10 -0.07
N ILE A 587 23.97 -24.23 -0.16
CA ILE A 587 22.73 -24.40 -0.89
C ILE A 587 21.61 -24.64 0.14
N VAL A 588 20.56 -23.83 0.08
CA VAL A 588 19.49 -23.78 1.08
C VAL A 588 18.14 -24.01 0.41
N LEU A 589 17.34 -24.91 0.95
CA LEU A 589 15.92 -25.02 0.63
C LEU A 589 15.12 -24.33 1.71
N THR A 590 14.39 -23.28 1.32
CA THR A 590 13.52 -22.52 2.23
C THR A 590 12.07 -22.80 1.86
N ARG A 591 11.39 -23.60 2.68
CA ARG A 591 9.95 -23.78 2.57
C ARG A 591 9.21 -22.71 3.34
N ARG A 592 8.19 -22.11 2.73
CA ARG A 592 7.36 -21.07 3.36
C ARG A 592 6.09 -21.65 3.97
N TYR A 593 5.60 -22.78 3.45
CA TYR A 593 4.36 -23.41 3.91
C TYR A 593 4.39 -24.96 3.79
N PRO A 594 4.55 -25.72 4.90
CA PRO A 594 4.90 -25.25 6.24
C PRO A 594 6.35 -24.73 6.31
N PRO A 595 6.65 -23.78 7.22
CA PRO A 595 7.99 -23.24 7.35
C PRO A 595 9.03 -24.31 7.71
N SER A 596 10.03 -24.49 6.86
CA SER A 596 11.19 -25.35 7.15
C SER A 596 12.41 -24.90 6.35
N GLU A 597 13.60 -25.29 6.81
CA GLU A 597 14.84 -24.96 6.14
C GLU A 597 15.78 -26.17 6.14
N LYS A 598 16.37 -26.49 4.98
CA LYS A 598 17.38 -27.53 4.82
C LYS A 598 18.60 -26.96 4.12
N ARG A 599 19.79 -27.47 4.43
CA ARG A 599 21.06 -26.93 3.93
C ARG A 599 21.99 -28.05 3.47
N ILE A 600 22.69 -27.79 2.38
CA ILE A 600 23.80 -28.60 1.86
C ILE A 600 25.02 -27.70 1.73
N PHE A 601 26.17 -28.22 2.16
CA PHE A 601 27.47 -27.58 1.97
C PHE A 601 28.16 -28.21 0.77
N ALA A 602 28.65 -27.37 -0.15
CA ALA A 602 29.49 -27.82 -1.24
C ALA A 602 30.93 -27.98 -0.76
N LYS A 603 31.63 -28.99 -1.27
CA LYS A 603 33.08 -29.17 -1.07
C LYS A 603 33.82 -28.84 -2.36
N ASP A 604 35.08 -28.45 -2.23
CA ASP A 604 35.90 -28.06 -3.36
C ASP A 604 36.04 -29.18 -4.39
N SER A 605 35.88 -28.80 -5.65
CA SER A 605 35.96 -29.65 -6.83
C SER A 605 34.88 -30.74 -6.94
N GLU A 606 33.83 -30.74 -6.11
CA GLU A 606 32.66 -31.59 -6.34
C GLU A 606 31.90 -31.09 -7.60
N MET A 607 31.51 -32.00 -8.48
CA MET A 607 30.67 -31.71 -9.65
C MET A 607 29.30 -32.34 -9.44
N PHE A 608 28.29 -31.52 -9.16
CA PHE A 608 26.92 -32.02 -8.97
C PHE A 608 25.88 -30.94 -9.28
N ASP A 609 24.75 -31.40 -9.79
CA ASP A 609 23.51 -30.63 -9.86
C ASP A 609 22.70 -30.82 -8.57
N VAL A 610 21.81 -29.88 -8.28
CA VAL A 610 20.92 -29.97 -7.11
C VAL A 610 19.48 -29.84 -7.55
N TYR A 611 18.64 -30.75 -7.08
CA TYR A 611 17.21 -30.75 -7.33
C TYR A 611 16.46 -31.07 -6.04
N ILE A 612 15.14 -30.97 -6.11
CA ILE A 612 14.23 -31.38 -5.03
C ILE A 612 13.65 -32.74 -5.42
N ASN A 613 13.90 -33.76 -4.60
CA ASN A 613 13.42 -35.12 -4.86
C ASN A 613 11.91 -35.28 -4.56
N ASP A 614 11.38 -36.47 -4.81
CA ASP A 614 9.95 -36.78 -4.60
C ASP A 614 9.51 -36.64 -3.13
N ASP A 615 10.43 -36.81 -2.19
CA ASP A 615 10.20 -36.60 -0.75
C ASP A 615 10.20 -35.11 -0.35
N GLY A 616 10.51 -34.21 -1.28
CA GLY A 616 10.54 -32.76 -1.08
C GLY A 616 11.85 -32.23 -0.50
N ASP A 617 12.91 -33.05 -0.53
CA ASP A 617 14.22 -32.79 0.05
C ASP A 617 15.27 -32.45 -1.01
N LEU A 618 16.32 -31.73 -0.59
CA LEU A 618 17.45 -31.45 -1.47
C LEU A 618 18.26 -32.72 -1.71
N ASP A 619 18.54 -33.00 -2.96
CA ASP A 619 19.36 -34.13 -3.38
C ASP A 619 20.44 -33.68 -4.39
N LYS A 620 21.50 -34.46 -4.50
CA LYS A 620 22.63 -34.21 -5.40
C LYS A 620 22.63 -35.21 -6.54
N ASP A 621 22.67 -34.74 -7.78
CA ASP A 621 22.99 -35.57 -8.95
C ASP A 621 24.47 -35.40 -9.29
N LEU A 622 25.27 -36.44 -9.11
CA LEU A 622 26.72 -36.39 -9.35
C LEU A 622 26.99 -36.59 -10.85
N HIS A 623 27.80 -35.71 -11.43
CA HIS A 623 28.24 -35.80 -12.83
C HIS A 623 29.37 -36.80 -13.04
#